data_AF-A0A2H0SBV3-F1
#
_entry.id   AF-A0A2H0SBV3-F1
#
_cell.length_a   1.000
_cell.length_b   1.000
_cell.length_c   1.000
_cell.angle_alpha   90.00
_cell.angle_beta   90.00
_cell.angle_gamma   90.00
#
_symmetry.space_group_name_H-M   'P 1'
#
loop_
_entity.id
_entity.type
_entity.pdbx_description
1 polymer ?
#
loop_
_entity_poly.entity_id
_entity_poly.type
_entity_poly.pdbx_seq_one_letter_code
_entity_poly.pdbx_strand_id
1 'polypeptide(L)'
;MVPSLVVNGGNACHARCKSAFPSIIMNFFLLFGIYISYRTFRKKQRPKYGIIYYMIYAIENWMIALAAGPGAYVGLFLFGAIAATLVPLSPEVAAIAVWKAGLSVPATIIVLTLGNYAGNSINYLLGRLGEYWILKRWIHIKKERLERARKLFEKYGPPILLLSWVPIIGDPLTFVPGILRYSFLKFSLYVIIGKTIAFIALYWLVSWWV
;
A
#
# COMPACT_ATOMS: atom_id res chain seq x y z
N MET A 1 46.80 55.90 -29.64
CA MET A 1 47.28 54.79 -30.49
C MET A 1 46.82 53.48 -29.87
N VAL A 2 45.93 52.79 -30.57
CA VAL A 2 45.43 51.40 -30.37
C VAL A 2 46.17 50.55 -31.44
N PRO A 3 46.12 49.20 -31.48
CA PRO A 3 46.49 48.14 -30.52
C PRO A 3 47.49 47.13 -31.19
N SER A 4 47.76 45.96 -30.56
CA SER A 4 47.51 44.63 -31.18
C SER A 4 47.86 43.44 -30.27
N LEU A 5 46.82 42.64 -29.95
CA LEU A 5 46.75 41.15 -29.92
C LEU A 5 47.60 40.41 -28.85
N VAL A 6 47.13 39.44 -28.07
CA VAL A 6 46.21 38.32 -28.34
C VAL A 6 45.53 37.85 -27.04
N VAL A 7 44.24 37.51 -27.18
CA VAL A 7 43.34 36.85 -26.23
C VAL A 7 43.80 35.41 -25.92
N ASN A 8 43.77 34.99 -24.65
CA ASN A 8 43.12 33.73 -24.28
C ASN A 8 42.85 33.64 -22.79
N GLY A 9 41.56 33.76 -22.44
CA GLY A 9 41.03 33.45 -21.13
C GLY A 9 40.48 32.03 -21.07
N GLY A 10 40.32 31.56 -19.83
CA GLY A 10 39.36 30.52 -19.49
C GLY A 10 39.95 29.11 -19.44
N ASN A 11 39.97 28.53 -18.23
CA ASN A 11 39.29 27.27 -17.88
C ASN A 11 39.99 26.54 -16.73
N ALA A 12 39.77 27.02 -15.50
CA ALA A 12 40.07 26.26 -14.27
C ALA A 12 38.79 26.02 -13.42
N CYS A 13 37.63 25.88 -14.07
CA CYS A 13 36.35 25.62 -13.41
C CYS A 13 35.54 24.57 -14.18
N HIS A 14 36.13 23.40 -14.44
CA HIS A 14 35.51 22.35 -15.25
C HIS A 14 35.66 20.96 -14.61
N ALA A 15 35.07 20.74 -13.43
CA ALA A 15 34.94 19.38 -12.88
C ALA A 15 33.77 19.16 -11.90
N ARG A 16 32.81 20.09 -11.75
CA ARG A 16 31.72 19.90 -10.77
C ARG A 16 30.38 20.54 -11.14
N CYS A 17 29.94 20.40 -12.40
CA CYS A 17 28.62 20.88 -12.85
C CYS A 17 28.07 20.11 -14.07
N LYS A 18 28.11 18.77 -14.06
CA LYS A 18 27.56 17.95 -15.17
C LYS A 18 26.65 16.78 -14.76
N SER A 19 26.12 16.76 -13.53
CA SER A 19 25.21 15.68 -13.08
C SER A 19 23.83 16.12 -12.58
N ALA A 20 23.52 17.43 -12.55
CA ALA A 20 22.23 17.93 -12.05
C ALA A 20 21.26 18.43 -13.15
N PHE A 21 21.69 18.51 -14.40
CA PHE A 21 20.88 19.05 -15.49
C PHE A 21 19.87 18.08 -16.16
N PRO A 22 20.08 16.73 -16.19
CA PRO A 22 19.12 15.87 -16.89
C PRO A 22 17.86 15.52 -16.07
N SER A 23 17.86 15.70 -14.74
CA SER A 23 16.72 15.32 -13.89
C SER A 23 15.54 16.31 -13.92
N ILE A 24 15.82 17.61 -14.11
CA ILE A 24 14.78 18.65 -14.14
C ILE A 24 13.98 18.60 -15.46
N ILE A 25 14.67 18.38 -16.58
CA ILE A 25 14.04 18.27 -17.91
C ILE A 25 13.23 16.96 -18.00
N MET A 26 13.74 15.85 -17.45
CA MET A 26 13.00 14.58 -17.39
C MET A 26 11.73 14.69 -16.53
N ASN A 27 11.79 15.39 -15.39
CA ASN A 27 10.62 15.67 -14.55
C ASN A 27 9.58 16.55 -15.26
N PHE A 28 10.02 17.51 -16.07
CA PHE A 28 9.09 18.37 -16.84
C PHE A 28 8.33 17.57 -17.90
N PHE A 29 9.00 16.69 -18.66
CA PHE A 29 8.35 15.84 -19.65
C PHE A 29 7.44 14.77 -19.02
N LEU A 30 7.80 14.24 -17.84
CA LEU A 30 6.94 13.33 -17.08
C LEU A 30 5.68 14.04 -16.55
N LEU A 31 5.84 15.22 -15.94
CA LEU A 31 4.71 16.02 -15.45
C LEU A 31 3.83 16.50 -16.60
N PHE A 32 4.41 16.85 -17.76
CA PHE A 32 3.68 17.24 -18.96
C PHE A 32 2.95 16.05 -19.61
N GLY A 33 3.57 14.86 -19.61
CA GLY A 33 2.95 13.61 -20.06
C GLY A 33 1.78 13.18 -19.16
N ILE A 34 1.95 13.28 -17.84
CA ILE A 34 0.88 13.09 -16.85
C ILE A 34 -0.24 14.12 -17.06
N TYR A 35 0.10 15.39 -17.30
CA TYR A 35 -0.85 16.47 -17.54
C TYR A 35 -1.65 16.29 -18.85
N ILE A 36 -1.00 15.88 -19.95
CA ILE A 36 -1.69 15.63 -21.23
C ILE A 36 -2.53 14.36 -21.16
N SER A 37 -2.05 13.31 -20.48
CA SER A 37 -2.83 12.09 -20.25
C SER A 37 -4.07 12.40 -19.39
N TYR A 38 -3.91 13.19 -18.33
CA TYR A 38 -5.00 13.72 -17.50
C TYR A 38 -6.01 14.54 -18.32
N ARG A 39 -5.53 15.43 -19.20
CA ARG A 39 -6.39 16.28 -20.04
C ARG A 39 -7.17 15.50 -21.10
N THR A 40 -6.57 14.46 -21.67
CA THR A 40 -7.18 13.63 -22.71
C THR A 40 -8.20 12.66 -22.11
N PHE A 41 -7.93 12.15 -20.90
CA PHE A 41 -8.86 11.31 -20.14
C PHE A 41 -10.12 12.07 -19.70
N ARG A 42 -10.00 13.36 -19.34
CA ARG A 42 -11.14 14.24 -18.97
C ARG A 42 -12.23 14.33 -20.05
N LYS A 43 -11.88 14.16 -21.34
CA LYS A 43 -12.85 14.26 -22.44
C LYS A 43 -13.65 12.99 -22.70
N LYS A 44 -13.28 11.84 -22.12
CA LYS A 44 -13.92 10.54 -22.40
C LYS A 44 -14.74 10.04 -21.19
N GLN A 45 -15.53 10.94 -20.61
CA GLN A 45 -16.23 10.74 -19.35
C GLN A 45 -17.70 10.33 -19.59
N ARG A 46 -18.07 9.08 -19.30
CA ARG A 46 -19.48 8.60 -19.24
C ARG A 46 -19.92 8.57 -17.76
N PRO A 47 -21.08 9.16 -17.40
CA PRO A 47 -21.35 9.67 -16.04
C PRO A 47 -22.02 8.67 -15.06
N LYS A 48 -21.85 7.35 -15.21
CA LYS A 48 -22.63 6.38 -14.40
C LYS A 48 -21.99 5.95 -13.06
N TYR A 49 -20.72 6.29 -12.79
CA TYR A 49 -20.00 5.84 -11.58
C TYR A 49 -19.28 6.98 -10.82
N GLY A 50 -19.73 8.22 -11.01
CA GLY A 50 -19.01 9.44 -10.60
C GLY A 50 -18.45 9.43 -9.17
N ILE A 51 -19.30 9.30 -8.14
CA ILE A 51 -18.86 9.46 -6.74
C ILE A 51 -17.90 8.35 -6.29
N ILE A 52 -18.18 7.09 -6.61
CA ILE A 52 -17.31 5.96 -6.25
C ILE A 52 -15.95 6.11 -6.96
N TYR A 53 -15.96 6.50 -8.23
CA TYR A 53 -14.73 6.76 -8.98
C TYR A 53 -13.92 7.92 -8.39
N TYR A 54 -14.57 9.02 -8.02
CA TYR A 54 -13.90 10.15 -7.36
C TYR A 54 -13.35 9.78 -5.98
N MET A 55 -14.04 8.93 -5.20
CA MET A 55 -13.54 8.45 -3.92
C MET A 55 -12.30 7.56 -4.10
N ILE A 56 -12.34 6.61 -5.05
CA ILE A 56 -11.20 5.75 -5.38
C ILE A 56 -10.01 6.61 -5.85
N TYR A 57 -10.24 7.52 -6.80
CA TYR A 57 -9.20 8.39 -7.35
C TYR A 57 -8.64 9.39 -6.32
N ALA A 58 -9.47 9.88 -5.40
CA ALA A 58 -9.03 10.73 -4.30
C ALA A 58 -8.15 9.95 -3.32
N ILE A 59 -8.52 8.70 -2.99
CA ILE A 59 -7.71 7.83 -2.13
C ILE A 59 -6.38 7.51 -2.82
N GLU A 60 -6.39 7.16 -4.11
CA GLU A 60 -5.18 6.90 -4.90
C GLU A 60 -4.23 8.11 -4.92
N ASN A 61 -4.75 9.31 -5.20
CA ASN A 61 -3.93 10.53 -5.23
C ASN A 61 -3.44 10.96 -3.85
N TRP A 62 -4.25 10.79 -2.80
CA TRP A 62 -3.81 11.05 -1.42
C TRP A 62 -2.69 10.11 -1.01
N MET A 63 -2.76 8.83 -1.41
CA MET A 63 -1.68 7.88 -1.16
C MET A 63 -0.39 8.23 -1.90
N ILE A 64 -0.48 8.65 -3.17
CA ILE A 64 0.69 9.10 -3.94
C ILE A 64 1.30 10.36 -3.32
N ALA A 65 0.46 11.31 -2.89
CA ALA A 65 0.91 12.54 -2.22
C ALA A 65 1.60 12.26 -0.88
N LEU A 66 1.08 11.31 -0.09
CA LEU A 66 1.75 10.85 1.13
C LEU A 66 3.06 10.13 0.81
N ALA A 67 3.06 9.22 -0.17
CA ALA A 67 4.21 8.43 -0.57
C ALA A 67 5.36 9.26 -1.18
N ALA A 68 5.08 10.45 -1.71
CA ALA A 68 6.07 11.36 -2.27
C ALA A 68 6.73 12.29 -1.23
N GLY A 69 6.21 12.35 0.00
CA GLY A 69 6.74 13.19 1.07
C GLY A 69 7.74 12.47 2.00
N PRO A 70 8.49 13.20 2.84
CA PRO A 70 9.37 12.60 3.85
C PRO A 70 8.65 11.70 4.88
N GLY A 71 7.30 11.79 4.97
CA GLY A 71 6.44 10.92 5.79
C GLY A 71 5.86 9.70 5.07
N ALA A 72 6.33 9.37 3.86
CA ALA A 72 5.79 8.29 3.02
C ALA A 72 5.57 6.96 3.73
N TYR A 73 6.58 6.48 4.45
CA TYR A 73 6.51 5.21 5.17
C TYR A 73 5.56 5.26 6.37
N VAL A 74 5.44 6.40 7.05
CA VAL A 74 4.48 6.57 8.15
C VAL A 74 3.06 6.50 7.60
N GLY A 75 2.81 7.18 6.49
CA GLY A 75 1.55 7.10 5.76
C GLY A 75 1.19 5.69 5.35
N LEU A 76 2.16 4.99 4.76
CA LEU A 76 2.00 3.63 4.29
C LEU A 76 1.74 2.65 5.45
N PHE A 77 2.39 2.85 6.59
CA PHE A 77 2.12 2.10 7.82
C PHE A 77 0.68 2.31 8.30
N LEU A 78 0.25 3.58 8.44
CA LEU A 78 -1.09 3.92 8.90
C LEU A 78 -2.16 3.39 7.94
N PHE A 79 -1.94 3.54 6.63
CA PHE A 79 -2.81 2.99 5.61
C PHE A 79 -2.90 1.47 5.71
N GLY A 80 -1.75 0.78 5.82
CA GLY A 80 -1.71 -0.67 6.00
C GLY A 80 -2.43 -1.12 7.28
N ALA A 81 -2.31 -0.37 8.37
CA ALA A 81 -3.01 -0.63 9.63
C ALA A 81 -4.53 -0.50 9.48
N ILE A 82 -5.00 0.60 8.91
CA ILE A 82 -6.43 0.83 8.67
C ILE A 82 -6.96 -0.20 7.67
N ALA A 83 -6.23 -0.48 6.60
CA ALA A 83 -6.69 -1.39 5.55
C ALA A 83 -6.73 -2.86 5.99
N ALA A 84 -5.89 -3.25 6.95
CA ALA A 84 -5.94 -4.60 7.54
C ALA A 84 -6.96 -4.73 8.69
N THR A 85 -7.54 -3.61 9.15
CA THR A 85 -8.75 -3.73 9.96
C THR A 85 -9.91 -4.21 9.09
N LEU A 86 -11.08 -4.39 9.69
CA LEU A 86 -12.29 -4.87 9.04
C LEU A 86 -12.88 -3.88 7.99
N VAL A 87 -12.08 -2.93 7.50
CA VAL A 87 -12.44 -1.97 6.46
C VAL A 87 -12.12 -2.58 5.09
N PRO A 88 -13.01 -2.50 4.09
CA PRO A 88 -12.79 -3.06 2.75
C PRO A 88 -11.80 -2.19 1.95
N LEU A 89 -10.55 -2.13 2.38
CA LEU A 89 -9.44 -1.49 1.68
C LEU A 89 -8.39 -2.55 1.34
N SER A 90 -7.79 -2.43 0.16
CA SER A 90 -6.75 -3.35 -0.30
C SER A 90 -5.38 -2.70 -0.14
N PRO A 91 -4.58 -3.09 0.89
CA PRO A 91 -3.20 -2.62 1.02
C PRO A 91 -2.30 -3.06 -0.15
N GLU A 92 -2.72 -4.07 -0.91
CA GLU A 92 -2.03 -4.57 -2.11
C GLU A 92 -2.03 -3.52 -3.24
N VAL A 93 -3.16 -2.82 -3.45
CA VAL A 93 -3.25 -1.74 -4.45
C VAL A 93 -2.30 -0.60 -4.09
N ALA A 94 -2.22 -0.26 -2.80
CA ALA A 94 -1.29 0.75 -2.30
C ALA A 94 0.18 0.35 -2.55
N ALA A 95 0.52 -0.92 -2.30
CA ALA A 95 1.87 -1.45 -2.55
C ALA A 95 2.28 -1.27 -4.03
N ILE A 96 1.39 -1.63 -4.96
CA ILE A 96 1.62 -1.49 -6.40
C ILE A 96 1.85 -0.02 -6.79
N ALA A 97 1.02 0.88 -6.26
CA ALA A 97 1.11 2.31 -6.56
C ALA A 97 2.47 2.90 -6.13
N VAL A 98 2.94 2.56 -4.91
CA VAL A 98 4.22 3.09 -4.41
C VAL A 98 5.43 2.48 -5.09
N TRP A 99 5.38 1.20 -5.49
CA TRP A 99 6.44 0.58 -6.29
C TRP A 99 6.54 1.24 -7.67
N LYS A 100 5.40 1.55 -8.32
CA LYS A 100 5.38 2.32 -9.57
C LYS A 100 5.90 3.75 -9.41
N ALA A 101 5.73 4.34 -8.23
CA ALA A 101 6.29 5.66 -7.89
C ALA A 101 7.80 5.62 -7.56
N GLY A 102 8.42 4.43 -7.54
CA GLY A 102 9.86 4.27 -7.33
C GLY A 102 10.29 4.16 -5.86
N LEU A 103 9.37 3.91 -4.92
CA LEU A 103 9.74 3.64 -3.53
C LEU A 103 10.48 2.31 -3.40
N SER A 104 11.36 2.22 -2.39
CA SER A 104 12.11 1.01 -2.10
C SER A 104 11.17 -0.16 -1.82
N VAL A 105 11.31 -1.23 -2.61
CA VAL A 105 10.55 -2.47 -2.48
C VAL A 105 10.70 -3.10 -1.08
N PRO A 106 11.92 -3.36 -0.56
CA PRO A 106 12.06 -3.96 0.76
C PRO A 106 11.50 -3.08 1.88
N ALA A 107 11.70 -1.76 1.80
CA ALA A 107 11.13 -0.84 2.80
C ALA A 107 9.60 -0.85 2.78
N THR A 108 9.01 -0.84 1.58
CA THR A 108 7.55 -0.94 1.38
C THR A 108 6.98 -2.22 2.00
N ILE A 109 7.60 -3.37 1.73
CA ILE A 109 7.15 -4.67 2.25
C ILE A 109 7.21 -4.69 3.79
N ILE A 110 8.29 -4.20 4.38
CA ILE A 110 8.44 -4.16 5.85
C ILE A 110 7.37 -3.28 6.46
N VAL A 111 7.24 -2.06 5.96
CA VAL A 111 6.32 -1.04 6.49
C VAL A 111 4.86 -1.47 6.36
N LEU A 112 4.46 -2.00 5.20
CA LEU A 112 3.11 -2.50 4.99
C LEU A 112 2.82 -3.75 5.82
N THR A 113 3.79 -4.65 5.97
CA THR A 113 3.65 -5.82 6.85
C THR A 113 3.42 -5.40 8.29
N LEU A 114 4.21 -4.44 8.80
CA LEU A 114 4.07 -3.93 10.16
C LEU A 114 2.73 -3.22 10.37
N GLY A 115 2.31 -2.38 9.41
CA GLY A 115 1.00 -1.74 9.43
C GLY A 115 -0.11 -2.78 9.46
N ASN A 116 -0.08 -3.73 8.52
CA ASN A 116 -1.08 -4.80 8.45
C ASN A 116 -1.14 -5.66 9.72
N TYR A 117 0.03 -5.96 10.30
CA TYR A 117 0.11 -6.67 11.57
C TYR A 117 -0.55 -5.90 12.71
N ALA A 118 -0.37 -4.58 12.78
CA ALA A 118 -1.05 -3.74 13.76
C ALA A 118 -2.58 -3.79 13.59
N GLY A 119 -3.09 -3.63 12.36
CA GLY A 119 -4.53 -3.75 12.07
C GLY A 119 -5.11 -5.12 12.41
N ASN A 120 -4.41 -6.19 12.04
CA ASN A 120 -4.80 -7.56 12.37
C ASN A 120 -4.78 -7.83 13.89
N SER A 121 -3.83 -7.23 14.62
CA SER A 121 -3.77 -7.33 16.07
C SER A 121 -4.97 -6.66 16.74
N ILE A 122 -5.47 -5.57 16.18
CA ILE A 122 -6.73 -4.94 16.60
C ILE A 122 -7.90 -5.90 16.35
N ASN A 123 -7.99 -6.54 15.19
CA ASN A 123 -9.05 -7.52 14.91
C ASN A 123 -9.02 -8.70 15.90
N TYR A 124 -7.83 -9.22 16.20
CA TYR A 124 -7.66 -10.26 17.22
C TYR A 124 -8.15 -9.79 18.60
N LEU A 125 -7.81 -8.57 19.00
CA LEU A 125 -8.23 -8.01 20.29
C LEU A 125 -9.74 -7.83 20.36
N LEU A 126 -10.36 -7.30 19.30
CA LEU A 126 -11.83 -7.20 19.18
C LEU A 126 -12.49 -8.58 19.30
N GLY A 127 -11.89 -9.61 18.68
CA GLY A 127 -12.36 -11.00 18.81
C GLY A 127 -12.27 -11.50 20.25
N ARG A 128 -11.18 -11.18 20.94
CA ARG A 128 -10.91 -11.60 22.32
C ARG A 128 -11.83 -10.92 23.34
N LEU A 129 -12.20 -9.67 23.10
CA LEU A 129 -13.16 -8.94 23.93
C LEU A 129 -14.61 -9.41 23.74
N GLY A 130 -14.87 -10.28 22.76
CA GLY A 130 -16.21 -10.82 22.52
C GLY A 130 -17.17 -9.78 21.92
N GLU A 131 -16.63 -8.74 21.30
CA GLU A 131 -17.34 -7.58 20.72
C GLU A 131 -18.05 -7.96 19.40
N TYR A 132 -18.81 -9.05 19.40
CA TYR A 132 -19.57 -9.52 18.25
C TYR A 132 -20.59 -8.47 17.77
N TRP A 133 -21.05 -7.62 18.69
CA TRP A 133 -21.90 -6.47 18.38
C TRP A 133 -21.23 -5.44 17.46
N ILE A 134 -19.91 -5.23 17.58
CA ILE A 134 -19.16 -4.33 16.69
C ILE A 134 -19.17 -4.87 15.26
N LEU A 135 -18.94 -6.17 15.03
CA LEU A 135 -18.97 -6.75 13.68
C LEU A 135 -20.33 -6.62 13.01
N LYS A 136 -21.40 -6.81 13.78
CA LYS A 136 -22.77 -6.73 13.26
C LYS A 136 -23.16 -5.29 12.93
N ARG A 137 -22.77 -4.32 13.76
CA ARG A 137 -23.22 -2.91 13.66
C ARG A 137 -22.34 -2.05 12.77
N TRP A 138 -21.02 -2.25 12.79
CA TRP A 138 -20.07 -1.42 12.04
C TRP A 138 -19.69 -2.03 10.69
N ILE A 139 -19.53 -3.36 10.61
CA ILE A 139 -18.85 -4.00 9.46
C ILE A 139 -19.83 -4.86 8.62
N HIS A 140 -21.05 -5.07 9.11
CA HIS A 140 -22.07 -5.88 8.41
C HIS A 140 -21.58 -7.29 8.04
N ILE A 141 -20.66 -7.88 8.81
CA ILE A 141 -20.21 -9.25 8.57
C ILE A 141 -21.35 -10.21 8.96
N LYS A 142 -21.83 -10.93 7.95
CA LYS A 142 -22.81 -12.01 8.07
C LYS A 142 -22.32 -13.09 9.04
N LYS A 143 -23.19 -13.55 9.94
CA LYS A 143 -22.91 -14.63 10.92
C LYS A 143 -22.31 -15.85 10.22
N GLU A 144 -22.82 -16.18 9.04
CA GLU A 144 -22.47 -17.35 8.26
C GLU A 144 -21.03 -17.29 7.72
N ARG A 145 -20.48 -16.09 7.52
CA ARG A 145 -19.06 -15.93 7.13
C ARG A 145 -18.15 -16.18 8.33
N LEU A 146 -18.53 -15.67 9.50
CA LEU A 146 -17.76 -15.88 10.72
C LEU A 146 -17.77 -17.36 11.14
N GLU A 147 -18.92 -18.03 11.07
CA GLU A 147 -18.99 -19.46 11.35
C GLU A 147 -18.16 -20.29 10.37
N ARG A 148 -18.15 -19.93 9.08
CA ARG A 148 -17.27 -20.59 8.10
C ARG A 148 -15.80 -20.41 8.44
N ALA A 149 -15.37 -19.18 8.77
CA ALA A 149 -14.01 -18.91 9.19
C ALA A 149 -13.65 -19.68 10.47
N ARG A 150 -14.59 -19.78 11.43
CA ARG A 150 -14.43 -20.59 12.64
C ARG A 150 -14.25 -22.08 12.33
N LYS A 151 -15.13 -22.67 11.52
CA LYS A 151 -15.02 -24.08 11.11
C LYS A 151 -13.71 -24.37 10.38
N LEU A 152 -13.26 -23.45 9.53
CA LEU A 152 -11.96 -23.55 8.86
C LEU A 152 -10.81 -23.51 9.86
N PHE A 153 -10.85 -22.58 10.82
CA PHE A 153 -9.82 -22.48 11.86
C PHE A 153 -9.82 -23.69 12.79
N GLU A 154 -10.97 -24.23 13.16
CA GLU A 154 -11.08 -25.46 13.96
C GLU A 154 -10.57 -26.69 13.19
N LYS A 155 -10.78 -26.75 11.86
CA LYS A 155 -10.33 -27.86 11.01
C LYS A 155 -8.83 -27.82 10.67
N TYR A 156 -8.33 -26.67 10.27
CA TYR A 156 -6.95 -26.51 9.75
C TYR A 156 -5.99 -25.90 10.77
N GLY A 157 -6.51 -25.31 11.85
CA GLY A 157 -5.71 -24.72 12.90
C GLY A 157 -4.97 -23.44 12.46
N PRO A 158 -3.88 -23.10 13.16
CA PRO A 158 -3.12 -21.85 12.98
C PRO A 158 -2.58 -21.58 11.56
N PRO A 159 -2.13 -22.59 10.77
CA PRO A 159 -1.63 -22.38 9.42
C PRO A 159 -2.62 -21.68 8.48
N ILE A 160 -3.93 -21.78 8.73
CA ILE A 160 -4.93 -21.08 7.91
C ILE A 160 -4.73 -19.56 7.92
N LEU A 161 -4.13 -19.01 8.99
CA LEU A 161 -3.84 -17.57 9.12
C LEU A 161 -2.85 -17.06 8.06
N LEU A 162 -2.06 -17.95 7.44
CA LEU A 162 -1.22 -17.60 6.30
C LEU A 162 -2.04 -17.16 5.10
N LEU A 163 -3.32 -17.55 5.02
CA LEU A 163 -4.25 -17.15 3.96
C LEU A 163 -5.08 -15.90 4.33
N SER A 164 -4.72 -15.21 5.42
CA SER A 164 -5.41 -13.99 5.86
C SER A 164 -5.30 -12.81 4.89
N TRP A 165 -4.44 -12.89 3.89
CA TRP A 165 -4.32 -11.88 2.83
C TRP A 165 -5.36 -12.05 1.72
N VAL A 166 -6.10 -13.16 1.67
CA VAL A 166 -7.09 -13.41 0.62
C VAL A 166 -8.36 -12.57 0.91
N PRO A 167 -8.78 -11.64 0.02
CA PRO A 167 -9.81 -10.64 0.30
C PRO A 167 -11.21 -11.20 0.61
N ILE A 168 -11.49 -12.47 0.28
CA ILE A 168 -12.80 -13.10 0.54
C ILE A 168 -12.84 -13.79 1.92
N ILE A 169 -11.69 -14.27 2.39
CA ILE A 169 -11.58 -15.16 3.56
C ILE A 169 -10.87 -14.47 4.73
N GLY A 170 -9.98 -13.52 4.43
CA GLY A 170 -9.03 -12.95 5.37
C GLY A 170 -9.63 -12.17 6.53
N ASP A 171 -10.59 -11.29 6.25
CA ASP A 171 -11.17 -10.37 7.23
C ASP A 171 -11.76 -11.08 8.48
N PRO A 172 -12.61 -12.11 8.35
CA PRO A 172 -13.08 -12.86 9.53
C PRO A 172 -12.01 -13.80 10.11
N LEU A 173 -10.99 -14.18 9.35
CA LEU A 173 -10.00 -15.18 9.76
C LEU A 173 -9.02 -14.64 10.81
N THR A 174 -8.75 -13.34 10.83
CA THR A 174 -7.89 -12.71 11.85
C THR A 174 -8.66 -12.40 13.14
N PHE A 175 -9.99 -12.32 13.07
CA PHE A 175 -10.88 -12.13 14.21
C PHE A 175 -11.15 -13.42 15.00
N VAL A 176 -11.35 -14.55 14.31
CA VAL A 176 -11.67 -15.86 14.90
C VAL A 176 -10.67 -16.33 15.99
N PRO A 177 -9.33 -16.23 15.82
CA PRO A 177 -8.38 -16.63 16.85
C PRO A 177 -8.55 -15.84 18.14
N GLY A 178 -9.01 -14.59 18.05
CA GLY A 178 -9.37 -13.76 19.19
C GLY A 178 -10.55 -14.35 19.97
N ILE A 179 -11.63 -14.70 19.27
CA ILE A 179 -12.82 -15.34 19.86
C ILE A 179 -12.45 -16.64 20.57
N LEU A 180 -11.62 -17.45 19.92
CA LEU A 180 -11.17 -18.74 20.44
C LEU A 180 -10.08 -18.62 21.52
N ARG A 181 -9.70 -17.39 21.91
CA ARG A 181 -8.64 -17.08 22.89
C ARG A 181 -7.32 -17.79 22.57
N TYR A 182 -7.00 -17.91 21.28
CA TYR A 182 -5.78 -18.53 20.81
C TYR A 182 -4.54 -17.73 21.22
N SER A 183 -3.36 -18.36 21.34
CA SER A 183 -2.13 -17.67 21.74
C SER A 183 -1.77 -16.53 20.80
N PHE A 184 -1.65 -15.30 21.33
CA PHE A 184 -1.30 -14.11 20.56
C PHE A 184 0.06 -14.25 19.88
N LEU A 185 1.05 -14.83 20.57
CA LEU A 185 2.39 -15.02 20.01
C LEU A 185 2.37 -15.88 18.73
N LYS A 186 1.63 -16.99 18.76
CA LYS A 186 1.49 -17.87 17.59
C LYS A 186 0.73 -17.16 16.48
N PHE A 187 -0.37 -16.47 16.81
CA PHE A 187 -1.10 -15.63 15.86
C PHE A 187 -0.19 -14.62 15.15
N SER A 188 0.62 -13.88 15.92
CA SER A 188 1.52 -12.86 15.38
C SER A 188 2.53 -13.44 14.39
N LEU A 189 3.13 -14.59 14.71
CA LEU A 189 4.07 -15.26 13.82
C LEU A 189 3.41 -15.63 12.49
N TYR A 190 2.24 -16.27 12.51
CA TYR A 190 1.55 -16.64 11.27
C TYR A 190 1.10 -15.42 10.46
N VAL A 191 0.63 -14.35 11.10
CA VAL A 191 0.19 -13.15 10.39
C VAL A 191 1.35 -12.42 9.74
N ILE A 192 2.47 -12.24 10.45
CA ILE A 192 3.65 -11.57 9.91
C ILE A 192 4.21 -12.36 8.73
N ILE A 193 4.36 -13.69 8.87
CA ILE A 193 4.84 -14.58 7.81
C ILE A 193 3.88 -14.53 6.62
N GLY A 194 2.58 -14.69 6.84
CA GLY A 194 1.56 -14.68 5.79
C GLY A 194 1.53 -13.37 5.00
N LYS A 195 1.58 -12.22 5.69
CA LYS A 195 1.59 -10.90 5.05
C LYS A 195 2.89 -10.62 4.30
N THR A 196 4.03 -11.01 4.85
CA THR A 196 5.31 -10.89 4.16
C THR A 196 5.31 -11.70 2.86
N ILE A 197 4.89 -12.97 2.92
CA ILE A 197 4.77 -13.83 1.73
C ILE A 197 3.81 -13.22 0.71
N ALA A 198 2.67 -12.71 1.14
CA ALA A 198 1.68 -12.09 0.25
C ALA A 198 2.26 -10.89 -0.50
N PHE A 199 2.95 -9.96 0.18
CA PHE A 199 3.56 -8.80 -0.49
C PHE A 199 4.74 -9.18 -1.38
N ILE A 200 5.54 -10.18 -1.00
CA ILE A 200 6.59 -10.71 -1.87
C ILE A 200 5.98 -11.32 -3.14
N ALA A 201 4.98 -12.19 -3.00
CA ALA A 201 4.29 -12.82 -4.12
C ALA A 201 3.63 -11.79 -5.04
N LEU A 202 3.00 -10.76 -4.44
CA LEU A 202 2.42 -9.64 -5.17
C LEU A 202 3.49 -8.88 -5.98
N TYR A 203 4.63 -8.58 -5.35
CA TYR A 203 5.73 -7.91 -6.04
C TYR A 203 6.22 -8.73 -7.24
N TRP A 204 6.43 -10.03 -7.07
CA TRP A 204 6.81 -10.94 -8.17
C TRP A 204 5.76 -11.00 -9.28
N LEU A 205 4.48 -11.04 -8.93
CA LEU A 205 3.39 -11.02 -9.91
C LEU A 205 3.41 -9.73 -10.74
N VAL A 206 3.63 -8.59 -10.08
CA VAL A 206 3.60 -7.27 -10.69
C VAL A 206 4.85 -7.03 -11.53
N SER A 207 6.02 -7.50 -11.08
CA SER A 207 7.27 -7.37 -11.83
C SER A 207 7.32 -8.25 -13.08
N TRP A 208 6.57 -9.36 -13.10
CA TRP A 208 6.37 -10.17 -14.31
C TRP A 208 5.42 -9.55 -15.33
N TRP A 209 4.54 -8.65 -14.89
CA TRP A 209 3.49 -8.07 -15.73
C TRP A 209 3.93 -6.79 -16.45
N VAL A 210 5.03 -6.16 -16.01
CA VAL A 210 5.61 -4.93 -16.56
C VAL A 210 6.85 -5.26 -17.38
#